data_AF-A0A956E027-F1
#
_entry.id   AF-A0A956E027-F1
#
_cell.length_a   1.000
_cell.length_b   1.000
_cell.length_c   1.000
_cell.angle_alpha   90.00
_cell.angle_beta   90.00
_cell.angle_gamma   90.00
#
_symmetry.space_group_name_H-M   'P 1'
#
loop_
_entity.id
_entity.type
_entity.pdbx_description
1 polymer ?
#
loop_
_entity_poly.entity_id
_entity_poly.type
_entity_poly.pdbx_seq_one_letter_code
_entity_poly.pdbx_strand_id
1 'polypeptide(L)'
;FGRAAGLVKAAGFTGVQIHGAHGYLASQFLSPHHNRRDDAWGGTPEKRRRFVLEVYRAIRAAVGPAFPVSIKLNSADFQRGGFSEEDSMAVLDALADRGLDLLEISGGTYESAAMFEETVPQHDSSKRREAFFLDYAEKARARATMPILVTGGFRTAAAMQDALDSGALDVIGMARPLAVEPDLSARLLSGEATSARPIQLATGVKEIDGFIQAAWYQTQIERAAAGEAPDPELSRVLAAIRYLGPRTRFDGVDARRGGSGR
;
A
#
# COMPACT_ATOMS: atom_id res chain seq x y z
N PHE A 1 7.65 -10.50 -13.34
CA PHE A 1 8.28 -9.74 -12.27
C PHE A 1 9.70 -9.29 -12.60
N GLY A 2 10.69 -10.19 -12.73
CA GLY A 2 12.08 -9.80 -13.06
C GLY A 2 12.22 -8.85 -14.26
N ARG A 3 11.58 -9.17 -15.40
CA ARG A 3 11.55 -8.28 -16.58
C ARG A 3 11.02 -6.87 -16.25
N ALA A 4 9.92 -6.78 -15.51
CA ALA A 4 9.32 -5.50 -15.14
C ALA A 4 10.26 -4.69 -14.24
N ALA A 5 10.91 -5.36 -13.28
CA ALA A 5 11.91 -4.74 -12.40
C ALA A 5 13.13 -4.21 -13.18
N GLY A 6 13.62 -4.96 -14.16
CA GLY A 6 14.69 -4.50 -15.05
C GLY A 6 14.29 -3.26 -15.86
N LEU A 7 13.05 -3.23 -16.36
CA LEU A 7 12.52 -2.08 -17.11
C LEU A 7 12.37 -0.82 -16.24
N VAL A 8 11.82 -0.93 -15.03
CA VAL A 8 11.69 0.24 -14.14
C VAL A 8 13.05 0.77 -13.68
N LYS A 9 14.02 -0.11 -13.42
CA LYS A 9 15.41 0.30 -13.16
C LYS A 9 15.99 1.05 -14.35
N ALA A 10 15.82 0.52 -15.57
CA ALA A 10 16.31 1.18 -16.79
C ALA A 10 15.62 2.54 -17.04
N ALA A 11 14.37 2.70 -16.58
CA ALA A 11 13.63 3.96 -16.64
C ALA A 11 14.04 4.98 -15.56
N GLY A 12 14.99 4.66 -14.67
CA GLY A 12 15.52 5.59 -13.67
C GLY A 12 14.85 5.53 -12.30
N PHE A 13 13.95 4.57 -12.05
CA PHE A 13 13.43 4.35 -10.70
C PHE A 13 14.55 3.89 -9.76
N THR A 14 14.45 4.25 -8.48
CA THR A 14 15.46 3.94 -7.45
C THR A 14 15.16 2.67 -6.64
N GLY A 15 14.04 2.00 -6.91
CA GLY A 15 13.64 0.77 -6.23
C GLY A 15 12.41 0.12 -6.87
N VAL A 16 12.06 -1.09 -6.43
CA VAL A 16 10.75 -1.72 -6.72
C VAL A 16 10.11 -2.24 -5.45
N GLN A 17 8.78 -2.28 -5.42
CA GLN A 17 8.02 -2.92 -4.35
C GLN A 17 7.20 -4.10 -4.89
N ILE A 18 7.30 -5.26 -4.25
CA ILE A 18 6.42 -6.40 -4.47
C ILE A 18 5.11 -6.14 -3.72
N HIS A 19 3.97 -6.22 -4.41
CA HIS A 19 2.67 -6.09 -3.76
C HIS A 19 2.15 -7.46 -3.29
N GLY A 20 2.43 -7.81 -2.03
CA GLY A 20 2.03 -9.04 -1.34
C GLY A 20 0.83 -8.89 -0.40
N ALA A 21 -0.04 -7.93 -0.67
CA ALA A 21 -1.12 -7.51 0.23
C ALA A 21 -2.46 -7.39 -0.50
N HIS A 22 -3.53 -7.12 0.27
CA HIS A 22 -4.84 -6.72 -0.24
C HIS A 22 -5.55 -7.70 -1.19
N GLY A 23 -5.21 -8.99 -1.19
CA GLY A 23 -5.89 -9.97 -2.06
C GLY A 23 -5.48 -9.92 -3.53
N TYR A 24 -4.43 -9.18 -3.88
CA TYR A 24 -3.78 -9.29 -5.19
C TYR A 24 -3.02 -10.62 -5.34
N LEU A 25 -2.52 -10.89 -6.55
CA LEU A 25 -1.91 -12.17 -6.93
C LEU A 25 -0.98 -12.79 -5.88
N ALA A 26 0.01 -12.04 -5.38
CA ALA A 26 0.93 -12.58 -4.37
C ALA A 26 0.22 -12.91 -3.05
N SER A 27 -0.70 -12.06 -2.60
CA SER A 27 -1.56 -12.31 -1.43
C SER A 27 -2.46 -13.54 -1.64
N GLN A 28 -2.98 -13.75 -2.86
CA GLN A 28 -3.76 -14.96 -3.19
C GLN A 28 -2.94 -16.24 -3.05
N PHE A 29 -1.67 -16.25 -3.47
CA PHE A 29 -0.79 -17.40 -3.27
C PHE A 29 -0.50 -17.67 -1.80
N LEU A 30 -0.33 -16.60 -1.00
CA LEU A 30 -0.04 -16.69 0.43
C LEU A 30 -1.23 -17.18 1.25
N SER A 31 -2.45 -16.77 0.90
CA SER A 31 -3.65 -17.06 1.67
C SER A 31 -4.17 -18.48 1.42
N PRO A 32 -4.35 -19.33 2.45
CA PRO A 32 -4.97 -20.64 2.30
C PRO A 32 -6.46 -20.56 1.91
N HIS A 33 -7.10 -19.40 2.08
CA HIS A 33 -8.47 -19.17 1.63
C HIS A 33 -8.57 -19.25 0.09
N HIS A 34 -7.66 -18.54 -0.60
CA HIS A 34 -7.63 -18.43 -2.05
C HIS A 34 -6.79 -19.54 -2.71
N ASN A 35 -5.62 -19.87 -2.15
CA ASN A 35 -4.74 -20.89 -2.70
C ASN A 35 -5.07 -22.28 -2.15
N ARG A 36 -5.98 -22.96 -2.86
CA ARG A 36 -6.42 -24.34 -2.59
C ARG A 36 -5.69 -25.38 -3.45
N ARG A 37 -4.51 -25.02 -3.99
CA ARG A 37 -3.72 -25.95 -4.82
C ARG A 37 -3.10 -27.04 -3.95
N ASP A 38 -2.87 -28.21 -4.53
CA ASP A 38 -2.22 -29.37 -3.94
C ASP A 38 -0.80 -29.63 -4.49
N ASP A 39 -0.36 -28.80 -5.44
CA ASP A 39 0.93 -28.90 -6.10
C ASP A 39 2.07 -28.21 -5.32
N ALA A 40 3.21 -27.98 -5.98
CA ALA A 40 4.38 -27.35 -5.38
C ALA A 40 4.19 -25.86 -4.99
N TRP A 41 3.02 -25.27 -5.25
CA TRP A 41 2.72 -23.87 -4.99
C TRP A 41 1.57 -23.66 -4.00
N GLY A 42 1.00 -24.71 -3.41
CA GLY A 42 -0.10 -24.61 -2.44
C GLY A 42 -0.09 -25.72 -1.39
N GLY A 43 -1.14 -25.75 -0.56
CA GLY A 43 -1.26 -26.68 0.56
C GLY A 43 -0.61 -26.13 1.83
N THR A 44 0.70 -26.30 1.99
CA THR A 44 1.41 -25.86 3.21
C THR A 44 1.87 -24.40 3.12
N PRO A 45 2.08 -23.70 4.26
CA PRO A 45 2.61 -22.33 4.27
C PRO A 45 3.92 -22.18 3.47
N GLU A 46 4.82 -23.17 3.55
CA GLU A 46 6.10 -23.17 2.84
C GLU A 46 5.92 -23.18 1.32
N LYS A 47 4.98 -23.99 0.83
CA LYS A 47 4.66 -24.07 -0.59
C LYS A 47 3.93 -22.82 -1.07
N ARG A 48 3.04 -22.26 -0.25
CA ARG A 48 2.31 -21.00 -0.55
C ARG A 48 3.25 -19.80 -0.69
N ARG A 49 4.20 -19.62 0.25
CA ARG A 49 5.19 -18.52 0.17
C ARG A 49 6.19 -18.65 -0.97
N ARG A 50 6.33 -19.85 -1.57
CA ARG A 50 7.25 -20.12 -2.67
C ARG A 50 7.08 -19.11 -3.82
N PHE A 51 5.85 -18.76 -4.18
CA PHE A 51 5.60 -17.79 -5.24
C PHE A 51 6.27 -16.44 -4.97
N VAL A 52 6.10 -15.89 -3.77
CA VAL A 52 6.71 -14.60 -3.37
C VAL A 52 8.24 -14.68 -3.37
N LEU A 53 8.80 -15.78 -2.86
CA LEU A 53 10.25 -15.97 -2.84
C LEU A 53 10.84 -16.08 -4.25
N GLU A 54 10.15 -16.76 -5.18
CA GLU A 54 10.56 -16.86 -6.58
C GLU A 54 10.42 -15.52 -7.32
N VAL A 55 9.38 -14.74 -7.01
CA VAL A 55 9.23 -13.37 -7.51
C VAL A 55 10.40 -12.50 -7.04
N TYR A 56 10.73 -12.51 -5.75
CA TYR A 56 11.86 -11.79 -5.20
C TYR A 56 13.18 -12.21 -5.85
N ARG A 57 13.43 -13.52 -5.98
CA ARG A 57 14.62 -14.08 -6.65
C ARG A 57 14.74 -13.58 -8.09
N ALA A 58 13.65 -13.63 -8.86
CA ALA A 58 13.64 -13.17 -10.24
C ALA A 58 13.85 -11.66 -10.38
N ILE A 59 13.32 -10.86 -9.44
CA ILE A 59 13.58 -9.41 -9.37
C ILE A 59 15.06 -9.18 -9.08
N ARG A 60 15.59 -9.77 -8.00
CA ARG A 60 16.97 -9.60 -7.56
C ARG A 60 17.97 -9.98 -8.66
N ALA A 61 17.72 -11.06 -9.40
CA ALA A 61 18.54 -11.46 -10.55
C ALA A 61 18.53 -10.41 -11.68
N ALA A 62 17.44 -9.70 -11.88
CA ALA A 62 17.31 -8.69 -12.95
C ALA A 62 17.89 -7.33 -12.56
N VAL A 63 17.81 -6.94 -11.28
CA VAL A 63 18.21 -5.59 -10.81
C VAL A 63 19.55 -5.54 -10.08
N GLY A 64 20.08 -6.69 -9.67
CA GLY A 64 21.33 -6.80 -8.91
C GLY A 64 21.15 -6.52 -7.41
N PRO A 65 22.21 -6.70 -6.60
CA PRO A 65 22.15 -6.62 -5.14
C PRO A 65 21.98 -5.19 -4.60
N ALA A 66 22.48 -4.18 -5.31
CA ALA A 66 22.48 -2.79 -4.83
C ALA A 66 21.16 -2.04 -5.10
N PHE A 67 20.23 -2.62 -5.85
CA PHE A 67 18.97 -1.97 -6.20
C PHE A 67 17.89 -2.33 -5.18
N PRO A 68 17.30 -1.37 -4.45
CA PRO A 68 16.30 -1.64 -3.43
C PRO A 68 15.09 -2.44 -3.93
N VAL A 69 14.76 -3.52 -3.21
CA VAL A 69 13.59 -4.36 -3.39
C VAL A 69 12.84 -4.43 -2.07
N SER A 70 11.62 -3.90 -2.06
CA SER A 70 10.74 -3.92 -0.90
C SER A 70 9.54 -4.84 -1.13
N ILE A 71 8.80 -5.14 -0.05
CA ILE A 71 7.51 -5.83 -0.14
C ILE A 71 6.49 -5.12 0.75
N LYS A 72 5.28 -4.92 0.22
CA LYS A 72 4.10 -4.59 1.01
C LYS A 72 3.39 -5.89 1.36
N LEU A 73 3.32 -6.24 2.63
CA LEU A 73 2.79 -7.51 3.12
C LEU A 73 1.58 -7.28 4.03
N ASN A 74 0.57 -8.14 3.91
CA ASN A 74 -0.52 -8.18 4.87
C ASN A 74 0.00 -8.70 6.22
N SER A 75 -0.32 -8.00 7.31
CA SER A 75 -0.13 -8.50 8.67
C SER A 75 -0.98 -9.75 8.94
N ALA A 76 -2.22 -9.74 8.44
CA ALA A 76 -3.16 -10.85 8.38
C ALA A 76 -4.33 -10.50 7.44
N ASP A 77 -5.11 -11.50 7.01
CA ASP A 77 -6.31 -11.29 6.19
C ASP A 77 -7.58 -11.00 7.01
N PHE A 78 -7.55 -11.18 8.34
CA PHE A 78 -8.70 -11.02 9.27
C PHE A 78 -9.95 -11.84 8.91
N GLN A 79 -9.76 -12.93 8.18
CA GLN A 79 -10.81 -13.87 7.81
C GLN A 79 -10.49 -15.25 8.38
N ARG A 80 -11.53 -16.00 8.79
CA ARG A 80 -11.35 -17.36 9.27
C ARG A 80 -10.77 -18.23 8.15
N GLY A 81 -9.61 -18.84 8.40
CA GLY A 81 -8.91 -19.66 7.41
C GLY A 81 -8.17 -18.86 6.33
N GLY A 82 -7.92 -17.57 6.54
CA GLY A 82 -7.07 -16.74 5.68
C GLY A 82 -5.61 -16.72 6.13
N PHE A 83 -4.84 -15.82 5.51
CA PHE A 83 -3.43 -15.59 5.85
C PHE A 83 -3.29 -15.09 7.29
N SER A 84 -2.52 -15.80 8.11
CA SER A 84 -2.34 -15.52 9.53
C SER A 84 -1.12 -14.62 9.79
N GLU A 85 -1.04 -14.05 11.00
CA GLU A 85 0.15 -13.34 11.48
C GLU A 85 1.39 -14.25 11.48
N GLU A 86 1.23 -15.51 11.87
CA GLU A 86 2.32 -16.51 11.87
C GLU A 86 2.84 -16.78 10.46
N ASP A 87 1.94 -17.00 9.49
CA ASP A 87 2.31 -17.15 8.08
C ASP A 87 3.04 -15.90 7.56
N SER A 88 2.58 -14.71 7.96
CA SER A 88 3.17 -13.43 7.60
C SER A 88 4.59 -13.27 8.16
N MET A 89 4.81 -13.59 9.43
CA MET A 89 6.15 -13.60 10.03
C MET A 89 7.08 -14.62 9.36
N ALA A 90 6.55 -15.79 8.99
CA ALA A 90 7.34 -16.80 8.27
C ALA A 90 7.72 -16.35 6.84
N VAL A 91 6.93 -15.49 6.20
CA VAL A 91 7.30 -14.85 4.93
C VAL A 91 8.37 -13.79 5.17
N LEU A 92 8.22 -12.97 6.22
CA LEU A 92 9.21 -11.96 6.61
C LEU A 92 10.58 -12.61 6.86
N ASP A 93 10.66 -13.63 7.71
CA ASP A 93 11.90 -14.34 8.02
C ASP A 93 12.60 -14.83 6.73
N ALA A 94 11.84 -15.48 5.85
CA ALA A 94 12.37 -16.01 4.60
C ALA A 94 12.87 -14.91 3.65
N LEU A 95 12.26 -13.72 3.64
CA LEU A 95 12.70 -12.59 2.83
C LEU A 95 13.88 -11.83 3.47
N ALA A 96 13.89 -11.72 4.80
CA ALA A 96 14.99 -11.13 5.56
C ALA A 96 16.31 -11.89 5.30
N ASP A 97 16.28 -13.22 5.36
CA ASP A 97 17.41 -14.10 5.04
C ASP A 97 17.97 -13.89 3.62
N ARG A 98 17.16 -13.30 2.73
CA ARG A 98 17.51 -13.08 1.31
C ARG A 98 17.91 -11.62 1.02
N GLY A 99 17.94 -10.75 2.03
CA GLY A 99 18.33 -9.35 1.89
C GLY A 99 17.22 -8.47 1.31
N LEU A 100 15.98 -8.63 1.78
CA LEU A 100 14.91 -7.67 1.53
C LEU A 100 15.30 -6.29 2.09
N ASP A 101 15.08 -5.22 1.32
CA ASP A 101 15.60 -3.88 1.65
C ASP A 101 14.62 -3.01 2.45
N LEU A 102 13.32 -3.31 2.41
CA LEU A 102 12.29 -2.60 3.17
C LEU A 102 11.05 -3.50 3.31
N LEU A 103 10.55 -3.63 4.53
CA LEU A 103 9.23 -4.21 4.80
C LEU A 103 8.21 -3.09 4.92
N GLU A 104 7.15 -3.13 4.12
CA GLU A 104 5.97 -2.32 4.35
C GLU A 104 4.83 -3.16 4.91
N ILE A 105 4.34 -2.77 6.09
CA ILE A 105 3.23 -3.38 6.78
C ILE A 105 1.93 -2.67 6.39
N SER A 106 0.97 -3.50 6.01
CA SER A 106 -0.41 -3.12 5.74
C SER A 106 -1.31 -4.29 6.18
N GLY A 107 -2.62 -4.16 6.05
CA GLY A 107 -3.52 -5.29 6.26
C GLY A 107 -4.88 -5.08 5.63
N GLY A 108 -5.71 -6.13 5.71
CA GLY A 108 -7.02 -6.21 5.10
C GLY A 108 -7.02 -6.82 3.69
N THR A 109 -8.20 -7.17 3.20
CA THR A 109 -8.43 -7.66 1.84
C THR A 109 -9.58 -6.88 1.20
N TYR A 110 -9.64 -6.79 -0.13
CA TYR A 110 -10.81 -6.19 -0.82
C TYR A 110 -12.11 -6.93 -0.53
N GLU A 111 -12.04 -8.22 -0.19
CA GLU A 111 -13.19 -9.10 0.07
C GLU A 111 -13.68 -9.00 1.53
N SER A 112 -12.83 -8.60 2.46
CA SER A 112 -13.26 -8.20 3.80
C SER A 112 -13.72 -6.75 3.76
N ALA A 113 -15.03 -6.51 3.92
CA ALA A 113 -15.57 -5.18 4.12
C ALA A 113 -14.85 -4.43 5.27
N ALA A 114 -14.12 -5.11 6.16
CA ALA A 114 -13.19 -4.56 7.16
C ALA A 114 -12.22 -3.46 6.66
N MET A 115 -11.79 -3.48 5.38
CA MET A 115 -10.99 -2.37 4.80
C MET A 115 -11.77 -1.05 4.75
N PHE A 116 -13.09 -1.15 4.55
CA PHE A 116 -14.09 -0.08 4.42
C PHE A 116 -15.06 0.03 5.61
N GLU A 117 -15.05 -0.91 6.56
CA GLU A 117 -15.95 -0.92 7.72
C GLU A 117 -15.51 0.14 8.72
N GLU A 118 -16.07 1.34 8.53
CA GLU A 118 -16.09 2.45 9.46
C GLU A 118 -17.17 2.24 10.54
N THR A 119 -17.06 1.17 11.34
CA THR A 119 -18.02 0.89 12.43
C THR A 119 -17.78 1.68 13.71
N VAL A 120 -16.85 2.64 13.71
CA VAL A 120 -16.55 3.51 14.86
C VAL A 120 -16.30 4.94 14.34
N PRO A 121 -16.77 6.01 15.01
CA PRO A 121 -16.50 7.39 14.62
C PRO A 121 -15.05 7.58 14.14
N GLN A 122 -14.86 8.29 13.02
CA GLN A 122 -13.61 8.42 12.23
C GLN A 122 -12.32 8.63 13.03
N HIS A 123 -12.42 9.21 14.23
CA HIS A 123 -11.30 9.45 15.14
C HIS A 123 -10.81 8.19 15.88
N ASP A 124 -11.66 7.19 16.10
CA ASP A 124 -11.32 5.96 16.83
C ASP A 124 -10.94 4.80 15.90
N SER A 125 -11.48 4.75 14.68
CA SER A 125 -11.19 3.67 13.72
C SER A 125 -9.78 3.76 13.13
N SER A 126 -9.29 4.97 12.86
CA SER A 126 -7.90 5.23 12.45
C SER A 126 -6.92 4.84 13.55
N LYS A 127 -7.14 5.31 14.77
CA LYS A 127 -6.30 4.98 15.94
C LYS A 127 -6.24 3.48 16.23
N ARG A 128 -7.36 2.75 16.15
CA ARG A 128 -7.36 1.29 16.35
C ARG A 128 -6.62 0.54 15.25
N ARG A 129 -6.73 1.00 13.99
CA ARG A 129 -6.04 0.40 12.84
C ARG A 129 -4.54 0.69 12.90
N GLU A 130 -4.17 1.92 13.27
CA GLU A 130 -2.79 2.31 13.56
C GLU A 130 -2.22 1.44 14.69
N ALA A 131 -2.91 1.35 15.83
CA ALA A 131 -2.50 0.50 16.95
C ALA A 131 -2.31 -0.96 16.53
N PHE A 132 -3.23 -1.53 15.75
CA PHE A 132 -3.07 -2.90 15.26
C PHE A 132 -1.80 -3.10 14.42
N PHE A 133 -1.53 -2.18 13.48
CA PHE A 133 -0.32 -2.32 12.65
C PHE A 133 0.96 -2.03 13.42
N LEU A 134 0.90 -1.17 14.45
CA LEU A 134 2.01 -0.94 15.36
C LEU A 134 2.29 -2.18 16.22
N ASP A 135 1.27 -2.84 16.77
CA ASP A 135 1.45 -4.10 17.52
C ASP A 135 2.10 -5.19 16.66
N TYR A 136 1.69 -5.31 15.39
CA TYR A 136 2.35 -6.22 14.44
C TYR A 136 3.78 -5.76 14.13
N ALA A 137 4.00 -4.46 13.93
CA ALA A 137 5.32 -3.90 13.63
C ALA A 137 6.32 -4.13 14.78
N GLU A 138 5.89 -4.00 16.04
CA GLU A 138 6.70 -4.34 17.22
C GLU A 138 7.15 -5.80 17.21
N LYS A 139 6.25 -6.73 16.88
CA LYS A 139 6.60 -8.15 16.75
C LYS A 139 7.53 -8.41 15.56
N ALA A 140 7.27 -7.75 14.43
CA ALA A 140 8.08 -7.86 13.23
C ALA A 140 9.49 -7.27 13.46
N ARG A 141 9.62 -6.26 14.32
CA ARG A 141 10.87 -5.57 14.62
C ARG A 141 11.95 -6.52 15.13
N ALA A 142 11.56 -7.52 15.93
CA ALA A 142 12.46 -8.54 16.46
C ALA A 142 13.06 -9.47 15.37
N ARG A 143 12.48 -9.48 14.17
CA ARG A 143 12.84 -10.38 13.06
C ARG A 143 13.40 -9.63 11.86
N ALA A 144 12.93 -8.41 11.64
CA ALA A 144 13.29 -7.59 10.50
C ALA A 144 14.73 -7.05 10.63
N THR A 145 15.55 -7.37 9.65
CA THR A 145 16.92 -6.83 9.48
C THR A 145 16.97 -5.55 8.66
N MET A 146 15.83 -5.16 8.08
CA MET A 146 15.64 -3.99 7.23
C MET A 146 14.70 -2.98 7.89
N PRO A 147 14.63 -1.74 7.38
CA PRO A 147 13.66 -0.77 7.86
C PRO A 147 12.21 -1.25 7.69
N ILE A 148 11.34 -0.83 8.60
CA ILE A 148 9.91 -1.10 8.62
C ILE A 148 9.15 0.18 8.28
N LEU A 149 8.32 0.12 7.25
CA LEU A 149 7.34 1.15 6.90
C LEU A 149 5.95 0.70 7.33
N VAL A 150 5.17 1.56 8.00
CA VAL A 150 3.76 1.27 8.31
C VAL A 150 2.85 2.24 7.58
N THR A 151 1.91 1.71 6.79
CA THR A 151 0.84 2.51 6.19
C THR A 151 -0.47 2.23 6.94
N GLY A 152 -0.73 3.02 7.99
CA GLY A 152 -1.83 2.75 8.95
C GLY A 152 -2.99 3.73 8.95
N GLY A 153 -2.89 4.86 8.24
CA GLY A 153 -3.91 5.91 8.28
C GLY A 153 -3.47 7.20 8.93
N PHE A 154 -2.19 7.35 9.27
CA PHE A 154 -1.61 8.53 9.91
C PHE A 154 -2.12 9.86 9.32
N ARG A 155 -2.46 10.79 10.22
CA ARG A 155 -3.01 12.12 9.88
C ARG A 155 -2.31 13.28 10.58
N THR A 156 -1.82 13.09 11.80
CA THR A 156 -1.25 14.17 12.60
C THR A 156 0.24 13.97 12.82
N ALA A 157 1.00 15.06 12.85
CA ALA A 157 2.43 15.02 13.13
C ALA A 157 2.71 14.36 14.50
N ALA A 158 1.88 14.66 15.51
CA ALA A 158 2.00 14.05 16.83
C ALA A 158 1.89 12.53 16.80
N ALA A 159 0.85 11.97 16.15
CA ALA A 159 0.69 10.51 16.08
C ALA A 159 1.81 9.84 15.26
N MET A 160 2.31 10.52 14.22
CA MET A 160 3.46 10.05 13.45
C MET A 160 4.73 10.04 14.30
N GLN A 161 4.96 11.08 15.11
CA GLN A 161 6.10 11.17 16.01
C GLN A 161 6.01 10.12 17.12
N ASP A 162 4.85 9.95 17.75
CA ASP A 162 4.63 8.92 18.78
C ASP A 162 4.94 7.51 18.24
N ALA A 163 4.55 7.24 16.99
CA ALA A 163 4.81 5.96 16.33
C ALA A 163 6.29 5.75 15.95
N LEU A 164 7.04 6.82 15.67
CA LEU A 164 8.49 6.76 15.47
C LEU A 164 9.22 6.57 16.80
N ASP A 165 8.82 7.32 17.84
CA ASP A 165 9.42 7.30 19.17
C ASP A 165 9.22 5.94 19.88
N SER A 166 8.18 5.18 19.53
CA SER A 166 7.99 3.82 20.02
C SER A 166 9.05 2.83 19.52
N GLY A 167 9.74 3.15 18.42
CA GLY A 167 10.71 2.26 17.76
C GLY A 167 10.08 1.09 17.00
N ALA A 168 8.76 1.06 16.85
CA ALA A 168 8.04 -0.01 16.14
C ALA A 168 8.24 0.05 14.62
N LEU A 169 8.51 1.24 14.07
CA LEU A 169 8.72 1.49 12.65
C LEU A 169 9.85 2.50 12.42
N ASP A 170 10.34 2.54 11.18
CA ASP A 170 11.36 3.48 10.72
C ASP A 170 10.80 4.52 9.73
N VAL A 171 9.69 4.20 9.06
CA VAL A 171 9.11 5.04 8.00
C VAL A 171 7.58 5.12 8.11
N ILE A 172 7.05 6.34 8.08
CA ILE A 172 5.61 6.60 8.03
C ILE A 172 5.12 6.54 6.60
N GLY A 173 4.17 5.64 6.32
CA GLY A 173 3.50 5.53 5.03
C GLY A 173 2.24 6.37 4.95
N MET A 174 2.12 7.19 3.91
CA MET A 174 0.94 8.02 3.62
C MET A 174 0.44 7.80 2.20
N ALA A 175 -0.89 7.76 2.04
CA ALA A 175 -1.54 7.62 0.73
C ALA A 175 -2.63 8.69 0.53
N ARG A 176 -3.81 8.49 1.15
CA ARG A 176 -4.99 9.39 1.01
C ARG A 176 -4.67 10.88 1.23
N PRO A 177 -3.91 11.30 2.27
CA PRO A 177 -3.56 12.71 2.44
C PRO A 177 -2.81 13.29 1.24
N LEU A 178 -1.86 12.54 0.67
CA LEU A 178 -1.02 13.01 -0.43
C LEU A 178 -1.76 13.11 -1.76
N ALA A 179 -2.91 12.46 -1.91
CA ALA A 179 -3.79 12.67 -3.05
C ALA A 179 -4.44 14.06 -3.03
N VAL A 180 -4.51 14.71 -1.87
CA VAL A 180 -5.19 16.00 -1.67
C VAL A 180 -4.18 17.12 -1.41
N GLU A 181 -3.13 16.82 -0.65
CA GLU A 181 -2.04 17.72 -0.30
C GLU A 181 -0.69 17.07 -0.71
N PRO A 182 -0.28 17.18 -1.98
CA PRO A 182 0.93 16.52 -2.48
C PRO A 182 2.23 16.96 -1.79
N ASP A 183 2.24 18.15 -1.20
CA ASP A 183 3.36 18.74 -0.47
C ASP A 183 3.28 18.53 1.06
N LEU A 184 2.25 17.83 1.56
CA LEU A 184 2.00 17.66 2.99
C LEU A 184 3.21 17.10 3.74
N SER A 185 3.93 16.13 3.16
CA SER A 185 5.14 15.57 3.80
C SER A 185 6.18 16.64 4.10
N ALA A 186 6.43 17.57 3.18
CA ALA A 186 7.38 18.66 3.38
C ALA A 186 6.90 19.65 4.44
N ARG A 187 5.59 19.95 4.46
CA ARG A 187 4.95 20.84 5.43
C ARG A 187 4.95 20.24 6.85
N LEU A 188 4.76 18.93 6.98
CA LEU A 188 4.88 18.22 8.26
C LEU A 188 6.33 18.25 8.76
N LEU A 189 7.31 17.94 7.89
CA LEU A 189 8.74 17.91 8.25
C LEU A 189 9.30 19.29 8.63
N SER A 190 8.78 20.37 8.01
CA SER A 190 9.16 21.75 8.33
C SER A 190 8.40 22.35 9.52
N GLY A 191 7.36 21.67 10.01
CA GLY A 191 6.48 22.17 11.07
C GLY A 191 5.44 23.20 10.60
N GLU A 192 5.33 23.48 9.30
CA GLU A 192 4.30 24.36 8.73
C GLU A 192 2.89 23.76 8.89
N ALA A 193 2.77 22.44 8.83
CA ALA A 193 1.54 21.71 9.09
C ALA A 193 1.71 20.77 10.27
N THR A 194 0.66 20.63 11.08
CA THR A 194 0.60 19.66 12.18
C THR A 194 -0.34 18.49 11.87
N SER A 195 -1.11 18.56 10.77
CA SER A 195 -2.04 17.53 10.35
C SER A 195 -2.44 17.66 8.89
N ALA A 196 -2.83 16.53 8.29
CA ALA A 196 -3.53 16.48 7.02
C ALA A 196 -4.91 17.16 7.10
N ARG A 197 -5.34 17.74 5.98
CA ARG A 197 -6.69 18.26 5.79
C ARG A 197 -7.74 17.15 5.96
N PRO A 198 -8.73 17.32 6.85
CA PRO A 198 -9.85 16.39 6.95
C PRO A 198 -10.69 16.41 5.68
N ILE A 199 -11.03 15.22 5.15
CA ILE A 199 -11.92 15.07 4.00
C ILE A 199 -13.10 14.21 4.42
N GLN A 200 -14.30 14.78 4.37
CA GLN A 200 -15.54 14.08 4.74
C GLN A 200 -16.28 13.61 3.49
N LEU A 201 -16.32 12.29 3.28
CA LEU A 201 -16.97 11.68 2.12
C LEU A 201 -18.19 10.85 2.49
N ALA A 202 -18.39 10.55 3.77
CA ALA A 202 -19.46 9.69 4.26
C ALA A 202 -20.84 10.20 3.81
N THR A 203 -21.58 9.33 3.13
CA THR A 203 -22.95 9.57 2.66
C THR A 203 -23.99 9.22 3.72
N GLY A 204 -23.61 8.44 4.73
CA GLY A 204 -24.53 7.84 5.69
C GLY A 204 -25.09 6.48 5.23
N VAL A 205 -24.73 6.03 4.03
CA VAL A 205 -25.10 4.72 3.48
C VAL A 205 -23.83 3.88 3.34
N LYS A 206 -23.66 2.93 4.25
CA LYS A 206 -22.41 2.17 4.43
C LYS A 206 -22.00 1.39 3.19
N GLU A 207 -22.97 0.87 2.46
CA GLU A 207 -22.79 0.01 1.30
C GLU A 207 -22.11 0.74 0.13
N ILE A 208 -22.23 2.07 0.07
CA ILE A 208 -21.67 2.89 -1.01
C ILE A 208 -20.49 3.75 -0.58
N ASP A 209 -20.28 3.96 0.72
CA ASP A 209 -19.24 4.86 1.23
C ASP A 209 -17.83 4.44 0.79
N GLY A 210 -17.53 3.14 0.76
CA GLY A 210 -16.26 2.63 0.27
C GLY A 210 -16.03 2.94 -1.22
N PHE A 211 -17.07 2.79 -2.03
CA PHE A 211 -17.03 3.13 -3.46
C PHE A 211 -16.86 4.64 -3.67
N ILE A 212 -17.63 5.46 -2.96
CA ILE A 212 -17.54 6.93 -3.03
C ILE A 212 -16.14 7.40 -2.65
N GLN A 213 -15.56 6.87 -1.58
CA GLN A 213 -14.19 7.19 -1.18
C GLN A 213 -13.19 6.83 -2.29
N ALA A 214 -13.26 5.61 -2.83
CA ALA A 214 -12.36 5.18 -3.89
C ALA A 214 -12.47 6.07 -5.15
N ALA A 215 -13.70 6.35 -5.60
CA ALA A 215 -13.95 7.20 -6.76
C ALA A 215 -13.44 8.63 -6.57
N TRP A 216 -13.65 9.21 -5.38
CA TRP A 216 -13.22 10.56 -5.08
C TRP A 216 -11.70 10.69 -5.04
N TYR A 217 -11.00 9.81 -4.31
CA TYR A 217 -9.54 9.84 -4.25
C TYR A 217 -8.89 9.51 -5.60
N GLN A 218 -9.45 8.57 -6.37
CA GLN A 218 -8.98 8.32 -7.73
C GLN A 218 -9.10 9.57 -8.59
N THR A 219 -10.20 10.31 -8.50
CA THR A 219 -10.36 11.55 -9.27
C THR A 219 -9.27 12.56 -8.93
N GLN A 220 -8.84 12.68 -7.67
CA GLN A 220 -7.72 13.55 -7.30
C GLN A 220 -6.40 13.11 -7.93
N ILE A 221 -6.14 11.80 -7.95
CA ILE A 221 -4.95 11.23 -8.59
C ILE A 221 -4.97 11.48 -10.11
N GLU A 222 -6.12 11.34 -10.76
CA GLU A 222 -6.29 11.65 -12.18
C GLU A 222 -6.05 13.13 -12.49
N ARG A 223 -6.53 14.04 -11.62
CA ARG A 223 -6.25 15.48 -11.72
C ARG A 223 -4.75 15.75 -11.65
N ALA A 224 -4.07 15.19 -10.65
CA ALA A 224 -2.62 15.33 -10.51
C ALA A 224 -1.86 14.76 -11.73
N ALA A 225 -2.29 13.62 -12.28
CA ALA A 225 -1.71 13.04 -13.49
C ALA A 225 -1.91 13.92 -14.74
N ALA A 226 -2.98 14.72 -14.77
CA ALA A 226 -3.24 15.72 -15.82
C ALA A 226 -2.52 17.06 -15.58
N GLY A 227 -1.74 17.20 -14.50
CA GLY A 227 -1.08 18.45 -14.10
C GLY A 227 -2.02 19.47 -13.44
N GLU A 228 -3.24 19.05 -13.07
CA GLU A 228 -4.19 19.88 -12.34
C GLU A 228 -3.94 19.78 -10.83
N ALA A 229 -4.21 20.86 -10.10
CA ALA A 229 -4.22 20.82 -8.64
C ALA A 229 -5.37 19.93 -8.12
N PRO A 230 -5.17 19.20 -7.01
CA PRO A 230 -6.26 18.54 -6.31
C PRO A 230 -7.38 19.53 -5.98
N ASP A 231 -8.62 19.05 -5.99
CA ASP A 231 -9.83 19.80 -5.64
C ASP A 231 -10.49 19.19 -4.41
N PRO A 232 -10.15 19.64 -3.19
CA PRO A 232 -10.69 19.11 -1.95
C PRO A 232 -12.19 19.35 -1.78
N GLU A 233 -12.77 20.29 -2.54
CA GLU A 233 -14.20 20.64 -2.51
C GLU A 233 -15.00 19.90 -3.59
N LEU A 234 -14.34 19.02 -4.36
CA LEU A 234 -14.98 18.26 -5.42
C LEU A 234 -16.19 17.49 -4.90
N SER A 235 -17.33 17.66 -5.57
CA SER A 235 -18.55 16.91 -5.25
C SER A 235 -18.33 15.40 -5.36
N ARG A 236 -18.65 14.68 -4.28
CA ARG A 236 -18.64 13.20 -4.24
C ARG A 236 -19.50 12.55 -5.31
N VAL A 237 -20.63 13.18 -5.68
CA VAL A 237 -21.53 12.69 -6.73
C VAL A 237 -20.86 12.84 -8.10
N LEU A 238 -20.24 13.99 -8.35
CA LEU A 238 -19.54 14.24 -9.61
C LEU A 238 -18.34 13.30 -9.77
N ALA A 239 -17.57 13.07 -8.71
CA ALA A 239 -16.48 12.11 -8.71
C ALA A 239 -16.96 10.68 -9.01
N ALA A 240 -18.08 10.24 -8.41
CA ALA A 240 -18.68 8.94 -8.69
C ALA A 240 -19.16 8.80 -10.14
N ILE A 241 -19.81 9.84 -10.69
CA ILE A 241 -20.23 9.87 -12.10
C ILE A 241 -19.01 9.76 -13.01
N ARG A 242 -17.94 10.53 -12.75
CA ARG A 242 -16.70 10.47 -13.52
C ARG A 242 -16.05 9.10 -13.46
N TYR A 243 -16.05 8.46 -12.29
CA TYR A 243 -15.50 7.13 -12.10
C TYR A 243 -16.24 6.04 -12.90
N LEU A 244 -17.57 6.15 -13.01
CA LEU A 244 -18.44 5.23 -13.76
C LEU A 244 -18.51 5.57 -15.26
N GLY A 245 -18.14 6.79 -15.64
CA GLY A 245 -18.17 7.27 -17.01
C GLY A 245 -17.14 6.57 -17.92
N PRO A 246 -17.28 6.72 -19.24
CA PRO A 246 -16.32 6.18 -20.19
C PRO A 246 -14.95 6.78 -19.92
N ARG A 247 -13.98 5.94 -19.53
CA ARG A 247 -12.58 6.36 -19.41
C ARG A 247 -12.07 6.69 -20.82
N THR A 248 -11.89 7.96 -21.13
CA THR A 248 -10.99 8.34 -22.23
C THR A 248 -9.64 7.73 -21.88
N ARG A 249 -9.11 6.91 -22.80
CA ARG A 249 -7.90 6.12 -22.57
C ARG A 249 -6.81 6.99 -21.96
N PHE A 250 -6.17 6.48 -20.91
CA PHE A 250 -4.78 6.80 -20.61
C PHE A 250 -3.97 6.38 -21.84
N ASP A 251 -3.84 7.28 -22.82
CA ASP A 251 -2.93 7.11 -23.94
C ASP A 251 -1.51 7.35 -23.42
N GLY A 252 -0.90 6.30 -22.87
CA GLY A 252 0.54 6.20 -22.63
C GLY A 252 1.38 6.24 -23.92
N VAL A 253 0.91 6.93 -24.96
CA VAL A 253 1.46 6.97 -26.31
C VAL A 253 1.90 8.38 -26.72
N ASP A 254 1.59 9.43 -25.94
CA ASP A 254 2.04 10.81 -26.27
C ASP A 254 3.42 11.20 -25.70
N ALA A 255 4.22 10.24 -25.23
CA ALA A 255 5.64 10.45 -24.94
C ALA A 255 6.53 10.59 -26.21
N ARG A 256 5.94 10.66 -27.42
CA ARG A 256 6.68 10.79 -28.70
C ARG A 256 6.48 12.12 -29.42
N ARG A 257 5.89 13.13 -28.79
CA ARG A 257 5.76 14.48 -29.38
C ARG A 257 6.46 15.52 -28.52
N GLY A 258 7.79 15.49 -28.55
CA GLY A 258 8.64 16.47 -27.89
C GLY A 258 10.07 16.39 -28.41
N GLY A 259 10.24 16.48 -29.73
CA GLY A 259 11.54 16.34 -30.38
C GLY A 259 11.55 16.86 -31.81
N SER A 260 11.19 18.13 -32.02
CA SER A 260 11.56 18.86 -33.25
C SER A 260 11.55 20.38 -33.00
N GLY A 261 12.73 21.01 -33.09
CA GLY A 261 12.96 22.47 -33.07
C GLY A 261 13.23 23.01 -31.65
N ARG A 262 14.39 23.59 -31.32
CA ARG A 262 15.40 24.32 -32.09
C ARG A 262 16.81 23.97 -31.64
#